data_AF-A0A535FBX5-F1
#
_entry.id   AF-A0A535FBX5-F1
#
_cell.length_a   1.000
_cell.length_b   1.000
_cell.length_c   1.000
_cell.angle_alpha   90.00
_cell.angle_beta   90.00
_cell.angle_gamma   90.00
#
_symmetry.space_group_name_H-M   'P 1'
#
loop_
_entity.id
_entity.type
_entity.pdbx_description
1 polymer ?
#
loop_
_entity_poly.entity_id
_entity_poly.type
_entity_poly.pdbx_seq_one_letter_code
_entity_poly.pdbx_strand_id
1 'polypeptide(L)'
;MPETTNPTLTSYIERARKVLQHEQRTNHQDQAIKPGGLEIFVVRWADEVSSICKNAGLDLRPIHSFTEYLEGYRQQDPMQRAASLRAALAILNELEQREHGQRSSNVLTPPTQSVVGHDKSGSSTPGRNKSGLNNEITAAKAQTKPENKAVVKPPQNTTRLEANMSAGHTVLTLLSADITAVPGVGASIAARLHNLGIRSVRDLLFYFPREHRDYSKLEKIASIPFNELTTTMGLIWEVKNVPTSSGRTRTIATISDETGKLNVTWFNQPYLLKQLKAAQGSYLVVTGVKQRFGNKIEFSVRSHELPEQGDLVNTGRLVPVYSLTEGLHAKSLRRFTKWTVDRYAAMIPYALA
;
A
#
# COMPACT_ATOMS: atom_id res chain seq x y z
N MET A 1 -39.57 11.19 2.13
CA MET A 1 -39.21 10.75 3.48
C MET A 1 -38.14 9.69 3.33
N PRO A 2 -36.85 9.98 3.56
CA PRO A 2 -35.83 8.94 3.49
C PRO A 2 -35.85 8.13 4.79
N GLU A 3 -35.95 6.82 4.66
CA GLU A 3 -35.82 5.87 5.75
C GLU A 3 -34.45 6.04 6.42
N THR A 4 -34.46 6.45 7.68
CA THR A 4 -33.27 6.42 8.53
C THR A 4 -32.94 4.95 8.82
N THR A 5 -32.00 4.40 8.07
CA THR A 5 -31.43 3.08 8.35
C THR A 5 -30.76 3.13 9.72
N ASN A 6 -31.46 2.65 10.76
CA ASN A 6 -30.89 2.59 12.10
C ASN A 6 -29.67 1.65 12.08
N PRO A 7 -28.46 2.13 12.40
CA PRO A 7 -27.27 1.30 12.37
C PRO A 7 -27.39 0.19 13.43
N THR A 8 -27.27 -1.07 13.00
CA THR A 8 -27.36 -2.25 13.87
C THR A 8 -26.08 -2.45 14.67
N LEU A 9 -26.17 -3.10 15.84
CA LEU A 9 -25.02 -3.43 16.70
C LEU A 9 -23.89 -4.13 15.93
N THR A 10 -24.25 -5.01 14.99
CA THR A 10 -23.33 -5.70 14.07
C THR A 10 -22.45 -4.73 13.26
N SER A 11 -23.00 -3.60 12.79
CA SER A 11 -22.24 -2.61 12.02
C SER A 11 -21.16 -1.91 12.86
N TYR A 12 -21.46 -1.65 14.14
CA TYR A 12 -20.51 -1.06 15.08
C TYR A 12 -19.41 -2.04 15.49
N ILE A 13 -19.74 -3.31 15.66
CA ILE A 13 -18.77 -4.39 15.92
C ILE A 13 -17.82 -4.53 14.72
N GLU A 14 -18.36 -4.55 13.49
CA GLU A 14 -17.55 -4.66 12.28
C GLU A 14 -16.63 -3.44 12.10
N ARG A 15 -17.11 -2.24 12.44
CA ARG A 15 -16.30 -1.01 12.43
C ARG A 15 -15.15 -1.08 13.42
N ALA A 16 -15.39 -1.50 14.67
CA ALA A 16 -14.33 -1.68 15.66
C ALA A 16 -13.31 -2.73 15.21
N ARG A 17 -13.77 -3.84 14.62
CA ARG A 17 -12.88 -4.88 14.10
C ARG A 17 -11.94 -4.36 13.01
N LYS A 18 -12.46 -3.59 12.06
CA LYS A 18 -11.66 -3.00 10.97
C LYS A 18 -10.59 -2.05 11.51
N VAL A 19 -10.92 -1.27 12.54
CA VAL A 19 -9.98 -0.36 13.21
C VAL A 19 -8.85 -1.12 13.89
N LEU A 20 -9.16 -2.16 14.68
CA LEU A 20 -8.15 -2.96 15.39
C LEU A 20 -7.27 -3.77 14.43
N GLN A 21 -7.84 -4.32 13.35
CA GLN A 21 -7.08 -5.01 12.29
C GLN A 21 -6.14 -4.06 11.53
N HIS A 22 -6.56 -2.81 11.32
CA HIS A 22 -5.70 -1.81 10.72
C HIS A 22 -4.49 -1.51 11.62
N GLU A 23 -4.69 -1.36 12.94
CA GLU A 23 -3.61 -1.17 13.92
C GLU A 23 -2.63 -2.34 13.98
N GLN A 24 -3.12 -3.59 13.87
CA GLN A 24 -2.24 -4.77 13.76
C GLN A 24 -1.35 -4.70 12.52
N ARG A 25 -1.89 -4.25 11.38
CA ARG A 25 -1.15 -4.13 10.12
C ARG A 25 -0.14 -2.98 10.13
N THR A 26 -0.43 -1.90 10.85
CA THR A 26 0.44 -0.73 10.99
C THR A 26 1.43 -0.85 12.15
N ASN A 27 1.57 -2.04 12.73
CA ASN A 27 2.56 -2.35 13.75
C ASN A 27 2.34 -1.60 15.07
N HIS A 28 1.08 -1.41 15.48
CA HIS A 28 0.69 -0.86 16.80
C HIS A 28 1.12 0.60 17.03
N GLN A 29 1.10 1.42 15.98
CA GLN A 29 1.61 2.79 15.99
C GLN A 29 0.61 3.85 16.50
N ASP A 30 -0.64 3.48 16.87
CA ASP A 30 -1.67 4.41 17.36
C ASP A 30 -1.97 5.53 16.33
N GLN A 31 -1.98 5.18 15.04
CA GLN A 31 -2.15 6.14 13.94
C GLN A 31 -3.42 5.93 13.11
N ALA A 32 -4.18 4.86 13.35
CA ALA A 32 -5.35 4.50 12.53
C ALA A 32 -6.46 5.56 12.55
N ILE A 33 -6.54 6.42 13.58
CA ILE A 33 -7.64 7.39 13.74
C ILE A 33 -7.09 8.77 14.13
N LYS A 34 -7.23 9.73 13.20
CA LYS A 34 -7.04 11.16 13.46
C LYS A 34 -8.40 11.88 13.44
N PRO A 35 -8.68 12.80 14.39
CA PRO A 35 -7.85 13.21 15.52
C PRO A 35 -8.16 12.39 16.78
N GLY A 36 -7.13 11.85 17.46
CA GLY A 36 -7.29 11.34 18.83
C GLY A 36 -6.57 10.06 19.23
N GLY A 37 -6.18 9.20 18.28
CA GLY A 37 -5.68 7.85 18.59
C GLY A 37 -6.80 6.86 18.94
N LEU A 38 -6.41 5.62 19.26
CA LEU A 38 -7.32 4.50 19.51
C LEU A 38 -8.18 4.70 20.76
N GLU A 39 -7.64 5.36 21.79
CA GLU A 39 -8.34 5.62 23.06
C GLU A 39 -9.59 6.49 22.88
N ILE A 40 -9.50 7.59 22.11
CA ILE A 40 -10.65 8.47 21.85
C ILE A 40 -11.72 7.75 21.02
N PHE A 41 -11.32 6.86 20.12
CA PHE A 41 -12.24 6.02 19.39
C PHE A 41 -12.98 5.03 20.31
N VAL A 42 -12.26 4.37 21.21
CA VAL A 42 -12.83 3.39 22.15
C VAL A 42 -13.86 4.05 23.06
N VAL A 43 -13.59 5.24 23.58
CA VAL A 43 -14.56 6.00 24.41
C VAL A 43 -15.84 6.30 23.63
N ARG A 44 -15.71 6.85 22.42
CA ARG A 44 -16.88 7.17 21.57
C ARG A 44 -17.66 5.92 21.16
N TRP A 45 -16.94 4.85 20.82
CA TRP A 45 -17.54 3.58 20.45
C TRP A 45 -18.28 2.95 21.64
N ALA A 46 -17.71 3.01 22.84
CA ALA A 46 -18.34 2.49 24.05
C ALA A 46 -19.62 3.26 24.41
N ASP A 47 -19.65 4.58 24.25
CA ASP A 47 -20.85 5.41 24.46
C ASP A 47 -21.97 5.05 23.46
N GLU A 48 -21.61 4.91 22.18
CA GLU A 48 -22.55 4.54 21.10
C GLU A 48 -23.11 3.12 21.32
N VAL A 49 -22.25 2.15 21.66
CA VAL A 49 -22.65 0.75 21.86
C VAL A 49 -23.39 0.55 23.18
N SER A 50 -23.00 1.24 24.27
CA SER A 50 -23.72 1.19 25.55
C SER A 50 -25.15 1.71 25.41
N SER A 51 -25.35 2.77 24.60
CA SER A 51 -26.68 3.31 24.32
C SER A 51 -27.57 2.30 23.57
N ILE A 52 -27.00 1.59 22.60
CA ILE A 52 -27.69 0.53 21.85
C ILE A 52 -28.01 -0.68 22.76
N CYS A 53 -27.05 -1.11 23.58
CA CYS A 53 -27.24 -2.24 24.49
C CYS A 53 -28.23 -1.95 25.61
N LYS A 54 -28.30 -0.71 26.12
CA LYS A 54 -29.34 -0.26 27.07
C LYS A 54 -30.74 -0.32 26.45
N ASN A 55 -30.87 0.10 25.19
CA ASN A 55 -32.14 0.03 24.46
C ASN A 55 -32.57 -1.40 24.13
N ALA A 56 -31.61 -2.33 24.01
CA ALA A 56 -31.84 -3.74 23.70
C ALA A 56 -31.87 -4.66 24.93
N GLY A 57 -31.60 -4.15 26.14
CA GLY A 57 -31.54 -4.94 27.38
C GLY A 57 -30.39 -5.96 27.44
N LEU A 58 -29.30 -5.71 26.71
CA LEU A 58 -28.13 -6.62 26.62
C LEU A 58 -27.11 -6.35 27.74
N ASP A 59 -26.37 -7.39 28.15
CA ASP A 59 -25.35 -7.30 29.21
C ASP A 59 -24.19 -6.38 28.78
N LEU A 60 -23.86 -5.40 29.65
CA LEU A 60 -22.84 -4.39 29.41
C LEU A 60 -21.42 -4.86 29.78
N ARG A 61 -21.29 -6.01 30.47
CA ARG A 61 -19.99 -6.55 30.92
C ARG A 61 -18.94 -6.65 29.82
N PRO A 62 -19.23 -7.20 28.62
CA PRO A 62 -18.20 -7.34 27.58
C PRO A 62 -17.70 -6.00 27.05
N ILE A 63 -18.54 -4.97 27.05
CA ILE A 63 -18.17 -3.61 26.60
C ILE A 63 -17.19 -2.99 27.61
N HIS A 64 -17.46 -3.16 28.92
CA HIS A 64 -16.56 -2.66 29.97
C HIS A 64 -15.20 -3.38 29.96
N SER A 65 -15.17 -4.70 29.76
CA SER A 65 -13.91 -5.43 29.58
C SER A 65 -13.17 -4.97 28.33
N PHE A 66 -13.87 -4.73 27.22
CA PHE A 66 -13.26 -4.21 25.99
C PHE A 66 -12.60 -2.83 26.20
N THR A 67 -13.25 -1.92 26.93
CA THR A 67 -12.69 -0.61 27.25
C THR A 67 -11.47 -0.70 28.17
N GLU A 68 -11.52 -1.59 29.17
CA GLU A 68 -10.44 -1.78 30.15
C GLU A 68 -9.14 -2.30 29.50
N TYR A 69 -9.23 -3.23 28.55
CA TYR A 69 -8.05 -3.72 27.82
C TYR A 69 -7.40 -2.68 26.92
N LEU A 70 -8.13 -1.64 26.52
CA LEU A 70 -7.64 -0.60 25.62
C LEU A 70 -7.32 0.72 26.36
N GLU A 71 -7.54 0.76 27.67
CA GLU A 71 -7.18 1.89 28.52
C GLU A 71 -5.66 1.92 28.75
N GLY A 72 -5.02 3.08 28.51
CA GLY A 72 -3.56 3.21 28.60
C GLY A 72 -2.78 2.58 27.44
N TYR A 73 -3.44 2.24 26.33
CA TYR A 73 -2.81 1.68 25.12
C TYR A 73 -1.62 2.50 24.63
N ARG A 74 -1.65 3.83 24.78
CA ARG A 74 -0.55 4.72 24.39
C ARG A 74 0.70 4.54 25.24
N GLN A 75 0.58 4.13 26.50
CA GLN A 75 1.70 4.01 27.44
C GLN A 75 2.31 2.60 27.49
N GLN A 76 1.65 1.60 26.87
CA GLN A 76 2.09 0.21 26.85
C GLN A 76 3.24 -0.05 25.87
N ASP A 77 4.11 -1.00 26.22
CA ASP A 77 5.17 -1.50 25.34
C ASP A 77 4.59 -2.19 24.09
N PRO A 78 5.32 -2.25 22.96
CA PRO A 78 4.82 -2.83 21.71
C PRO A 78 4.31 -4.28 21.84
N MET A 79 4.94 -5.08 22.70
CA MET A 79 4.51 -6.46 22.98
C MET A 79 3.21 -6.51 23.79
N GLN A 80 3.04 -5.59 24.73
CA GLN A 80 1.82 -5.45 25.53
C GLN A 80 0.66 -4.94 24.67
N ARG A 81 0.89 -3.97 23.77
CA ARG A 81 -0.11 -3.50 22.79
C ARG A 81 -0.67 -4.64 21.93
N ALA A 82 0.20 -5.53 21.47
CA ALA A 82 -0.22 -6.70 20.70
C ALA A 82 -1.08 -7.68 21.51
N ALA A 83 -0.79 -7.85 22.80
CA ALA A 83 -1.60 -8.67 23.70
C ALA A 83 -2.98 -8.04 23.96
N SER A 84 -3.02 -6.74 24.27
CA SER A 84 -4.24 -5.96 24.48
C SER A 84 -5.17 -5.98 23.25
N LEU A 85 -4.61 -5.81 22.03
CA LEU A 85 -5.39 -5.91 20.79
C LEU A 85 -5.97 -7.32 20.55
N ARG A 86 -5.21 -8.37 20.85
CA ARG A 86 -5.70 -9.75 20.71
C ARG A 86 -6.83 -10.04 21.69
N ALA A 87 -6.73 -9.58 22.94
CA ALA A 87 -7.77 -9.71 23.94
C ALA A 87 -9.04 -8.94 23.53
N ALA A 88 -8.91 -7.70 23.06
CA ALA A 88 -10.02 -6.89 22.58
C ALA A 88 -10.75 -7.52 21.39
N LEU A 89 -10.03 -8.11 20.43
CA LEU A 89 -10.61 -8.84 19.30
C LEU A 89 -11.36 -10.10 19.73
N ALA A 90 -10.86 -10.82 20.75
CA ALA A 90 -11.53 -12.00 21.27
C ALA A 90 -12.91 -11.67 21.86
N ILE A 91 -13.02 -10.55 22.59
CA ILE A 91 -14.29 -10.07 23.17
C ILE A 91 -15.28 -9.66 22.07
N LEU A 92 -14.82 -9.00 21.00
CA LEU A 92 -15.69 -8.65 19.88
C LEU A 92 -16.26 -9.89 19.17
N ASN A 93 -15.46 -10.96 19.04
CA ASN A 93 -15.95 -12.23 18.48
C ASN A 93 -16.98 -12.90 19.39
N GLU A 94 -16.83 -12.81 20.71
CA GLU A 94 -17.83 -13.32 21.67
C GLU A 94 -19.15 -12.55 21.57
N LEU A 95 -19.10 -11.22 21.45
CA LEU A 95 -20.28 -10.38 21.25
C LEU A 95 -21.01 -10.70 19.94
N GLU A 96 -20.27 -10.93 18.85
CA GLU A 96 -20.84 -11.34 17.57
C GLU A 96 -21.53 -12.71 17.66
N GLN A 97 -20.92 -13.68 18.34
CA GLN A 97 -21.51 -15.02 18.50
C GLN A 97 -22.78 -15.00 19.36
N ARG A 98 -22.86 -14.15 20.38
CA ARG A 98 -24.06 -13.98 21.21
C ARG A 98 -25.23 -13.37 20.43
N GLU A 99 -24.97 -12.39 19.56
CA GLU A 99 -26.00 -11.84 18.64
C GLU A 99 -26.54 -12.90 17.66
N HIS A 100 -25.65 -13.73 17.08
CA HIS A 100 -26.06 -14.79 16.17
C HIS A 100 -26.78 -15.94 16.89
N GLY A 101 -26.38 -16.27 18.12
CA GLY A 101 -27.03 -17.27 18.97
C GLY A 101 -28.46 -16.89 19.39
N GLN A 102 -28.74 -15.61 19.66
CA GLN A 102 -30.10 -15.13 19.97
C GLN A 102 -31.02 -15.04 18.73
N ARG A 103 -30.46 -14.84 17.53
CA ARG A 103 -31.25 -14.90 16.28
C ARG A 103 -31.68 -16.33 15.92
N SER A 104 -30.87 -17.33 16.26
CA SER A 104 -31.19 -18.74 16.01
C SER A 104 -32.19 -19.36 16.98
N SER A 105 -32.44 -18.75 18.15
CA SER A 105 -33.45 -19.23 19.11
C SER A 105 -34.88 -18.75 18.83
N ASN A 106 -35.09 -17.87 17.84
CA ASN A 106 -36.42 -17.28 17.57
C ASN A 106 -37.15 -17.87 16.36
N VAL A 107 -36.65 -18.97 15.78
CA VAL A 107 -37.31 -19.70 14.68
C VAL A 107 -37.11 -21.20 14.90
N LEU A 108 -38.01 -21.87 15.62
CA LEU A 108 -38.55 -23.20 15.27
C LEU A 108 -39.55 -23.70 16.32
N THR A 109 -40.84 -23.68 15.97
CA THR A 109 -41.82 -24.68 16.44
C THR A 109 -41.64 -25.97 15.61
N PRO A 110 -41.62 -27.16 16.22
CA PRO A 110 -41.50 -28.42 15.49
C PRO A 110 -42.88 -29.03 15.16
N PRO A 111 -42.98 -29.84 14.09
CA PRO A 111 -43.83 -31.02 14.09
C PRO A 111 -42.99 -32.31 14.13
N THR A 112 -43.14 -33.02 15.25
CA THR A 112 -43.46 -34.45 15.38
C THR A 112 -42.85 -35.49 14.41
N GLN A 113 -41.94 -36.30 15.00
CA GLN A 113 -41.83 -37.79 14.99
C GLN A 113 -41.92 -38.51 13.63
N SER A 114 -41.12 -39.50 13.23
CA SER A 114 -40.41 -40.63 13.88
C SER A 114 -39.73 -41.40 12.71
N VAL A 115 -38.67 -42.21 12.79
CA VAL A 115 -38.43 -43.48 13.49
C VAL A 115 -36.94 -43.86 13.25
N VAL A 116 -36.27 -44.38 14.28
CA VAL A 116 -35.22 -45.43 14.38
C VAL A 116 -34.81 -46.14 13.06
N GLY A 117 -33.57 -46.54 12.72
CA GLY A 117 -32.26 -46.66 13.36
C GLY A 117 -31.45 -47.79 12.66
N HIS A 118 -30.10 -47.73 12.75
CA HIS A 118 -29.09 -48.77 12.42
C HIS A 118 -28.91 -49.19 10.94
N ASP A 119 -27.77 -49.70 10.44
CA ASP A 119 -26.32 -49.66 10.70
C ASP A 119 -25.66 -50.45 9.53
N LYS A 120 -24.38 -50.20 9.22
CA LYS A 120 -23.40 -51.03 8.45
C LYS A 120 -23.48 -51.25 6.91
N SER A 121 -22.34 -50.88 6.29
CA SER A 121 -21.44 -51.61 5.37
C SER A 121 -21.93 -52.20 4.03
N GLY A 122 -21.10 -52.03 2.98
CA GLY A 122 -20.86 -53.09 1.98
C GLY A 122 -20.86 -52.68 0.50
N SER A 123 -19.66 -52.66 -0.09
CA SER A 123 -19.26 -52.91 -1.50
C SER A 123 -20.32 -53.07 -2.62
N SER A 124 -20.06 -52.47 -3.78
CA SER A 124 -19.63 -53.13 -5.05
C SER A 124 -20.00 -52.34 -6.33
N THR A 125 -19.03 -52.25 -7.24
CA THR A 125 -19.06 -51.78 -8.65
C THR A 125 -19.71 -52.85 -9.57
N PRO A 126 -19.72 -52.78 -10.93
CA PRO A 126 -19.58 -51.66 -11.91
C PRO A 126 -20.54 -51.77 -13.15
N GLY A 127 -20.47 -50.78 -14.05
CA GLY A 127 -20.79 -50.95 -15.49
C GLY A 127 -20.86 -49.61 -16.24
N ARG A 128 -20.59 -49.45 -17.55
CA ARG A 128 -19.57 -49.89 -18.51
C ARG A 128 -19.96 -49.20 -19.85
N ASN A 129 -19.02 -48.41 -20.41
CA ASN A 129 -18.73 -48.11 -21.82
C ASN A 129 -19.75 -47.44 -22.78
N LYS A 130 -19.22 -46.50 -23.58
CA LYS A 130 -18.99 -46.58 -25.05
C LYS A 130 -17.97 -45.49 -25.45
N SER A 131 -16.74 -45.85 -25.89
CA SER A 131 -16.25 -45.93 -27.30
C SER A 131 -16.28 -44.60 -28.06
N GLY A 132 -15.26 -44.07 -28.74
CA GLY A 132 -13.89 -44.50 -29.09
C GLY A 132 -13.37 -43.56 -30.21
N LEU A 133 -12.05 -43.47 -30.42
CA LEU A 133 -11.40 -43.45 -31.76
C LEU A 133 -9.87 -43.36 -31.62
N ASN A 134 -9.20 -44.08 -32.52
CA ASN A 134 -7.76 -44.34 -32.62
C ASN A 134 -7.00 -43.19 -33.31
N ASN A 135 -5.70 -43.01 -33.04
CA ASN A 135 -4.63 -43.48 -33.96
C ASN A 135 -3.21 -43.20 -33.45
N GLU A 136 -2.35 -44.15 -33.79
CA GLU A 136 -0.92 -44.28 -33.52
C GLU A 136 -0.07 -43.31 -34.36
N ILE A 137 1.02 -42.78 -33.79
CA ILE A 137 2.31 -42.57 -34.48
C ILE A 137 3.46 -42.85 -33.48
N THR A 138 4.05 -44.03 -33.66
CA THR A 138 5.49 -44.38 -33.71
C THR A 138 6.52 -43.76 -32.76
N ALA A 139 7.23 -44.67 -32.10
CA ALA A 139 8.34 -44.51 -31.18
C ALA A 139 9.66 -44.02 -31.80
N ALA A 140 10.45 -43.30 -30.99
CA ALA A 140 11.91 -43.35 -31.03
C ALA A 140 12.44 -43.27 -29.59
N LYS A 141 13.16 -44.33 -29.20
CA LYS A 141 13.78 -44.57 -27.90
C LYS A 141 15.27 -44.21 -28.01
N ALA A 142 15.77 -43.37 -27.11
CA ALA A 142 17.19 -43.39 -26.74
C ALA A 142 17.36 -42.82 -25.33
N GLN A 143 17.65 -43.71 -24.39
CA GLN A 143 18.20 -43.40 -23.08
C GLN A 143 19.69 -43.04 -23.26
N THR A 144 20.18 -42.02 -22.57
CA THR A 144 21.51 -42.01 -21.94
C THR A 144 21.58 -40.89 -20.90
N LYS A 145 21.83 -41.30 -19.65
CA LYS A 145 22.19 -40.50 -18.48
C LYS A 145 23.72 -40.39 -18.45
N PRO A 146 24.29 -39.21 -18.21
CA PRO A 146 24.98 -38.94 -16.93
C PRO A 146 24.52 -37.58 -16.36
N GLU A 147 24.12 -37.45 -15.09
CA GLU A 147 25.01 -37.34 -13.93
C GLU A 147 26.02 -36.16 -14.08
N ASN A 148 25.62 -34.94 -13.70
CA ASN A 148 26.14 -34.25 -12.52
C ASN A 148 25.44 -32.88 -12.34
N LYS A 149 24.70 -32.73 -11.23
CA LYS A 149 23.96 -31.53 -10.87
C LYS A 149 24.86 -30.70 -9.94
N ALA A 150 25.75 -29.89 -10.51
CA ALA A 150 26.52 -28.92 -9.72
C ALA A 150 25.61 -27.75 -9.35
N VAL A 151 25.12 -27.77 -8.11
CA VAL A 151 24.44 -26.66 -7.44
C VAL A 151 25.48 -25.54 -7.23
N VAL A 152 25.48 -24.53 -8.11
CA VAL A 152 26.20 -23.28 -7.85
C VAL A 152 25.37 -22.49 -6.85
N LYS A 153 25.80 -22.51 -5.58
CA LYS A 153 25.26 -21.64 -4.54
C LYS A 153 25.55 -20.17 -4.91
N PRO A 154 24.61 -19.23 -4.68
CA PRO A 154 24.89 -17.80 -4.84
C PRO A 154 26.04 -17.41 -3.90
N PRO A 155 27.00 -16.56 -4.33
CA PRO A 155 28.12 -16.18 -3.50
C PRO A 155 27.61 -15.45 -2.27
N GLN A 156 27.83 -16.05 -1.09
CA GLN A 156 27.67 -15.38 0.19
C GLN A 156 28.77 -14.32 0.28
N ASN A 157 28.42 -13.08 -0.03
CA ASN A 157 29.33 -11.95 0.06
C ASN A 157 29.54 -11.60 1.55
N THR A 158 30.45 -12.33 2.20
CA THR A 158 31.04 -11.92 3.48
C THR A 158 32.39 -11.33 3.13
N THR A 159 32.43 -10.03 2.85
CA THR A 159 33.69 -9.30 2.76
C THR A 159 34.33 -9.32 4.15
N ARG A 160 35.16 -10.34 4.41
CA ARG A 160 36.01 -10.41 5.60
C ARG A 160 37.08 -9.35 5.41
N LEU A 161 36.89 -8.20 6.04
CA LEU A 161 37.90 -7.15 6.12
C LEU A 161 39.12 -7.74 6.84
N GLU A 162 40.17 -8.08 6.10
CA GLU A 162 41.43 -8.50 6.70
C GLU A 162 42.05 -7.31 7.42
N ALA A 163 42.36 -7.49 8.70
CA ALA A 163 42.60 -6.43 9.69
C ALA A 163 43.85 -5.56 9.46
N ASN A 164 44.56 -5.72 8.35
CA ASN A 164 45.90 -5.15 8.15
C ASN A 164 46.04 -4.27 6.87
N MET A 165 44.95 -3.85 6.24
CA MET A 165 45.02 -3.00 5.04
C MET A 165 44.95 -1.51 5.40
N SER A 166 45.86 -0.71 4.84
CA SER A 166 45.87 0.76 4.93
C SER A 166 44.48 1.33 4.61
N ALA A 167 44.00 2.33 5.35
CA ALA A 167 42.65 2.88 5.21
C ALA A 167 42.28 3.25 3.77
N GLY A 168 43.26 3.70 2.97
CA GLY A 168 43.06 3.98 1.53
C GLY A 168 42.77 2.74 0.68
N HIS A 169 43.37 1.58 1.01
CA HIS A 169 43.08 0.31 0.36
C HIS A 169 41.70 -0.23 0.73
N THR A 170 41.30 -0.13 2.00
CA THR A 170 39.95 -0.56 2.45
C THR A 170 38.85 0.22 1.75
N VAL A 171 39.03 1.53 1.56
CA VAL A 171 38.09 2.38 0.84
C VAL A 171 37.98 2.00 -0.64
N LEU A 172 39.11 1.77 -1.32
CA LEU A 172 39.10 1.33 -2.71
C LEU A 172 38.43 -0.04 -2.88
N THR A 173 38.67 -0.98 -1.96
CA THR A 173 38.01 -2.29 -1.98
C THR A 173 36.50 -2.17 -1.78
N LEU A 174 36.02 -1.27 -0.91
CA LEU A 174 34.60 -1.02 -0.71
C LEU A 174 33.94 -0.34 -1.92
N LEU A 175 34.63 0.59 -2.57
CA LEU A 175 34.14 1.27 -3.78
C LEU A 175 34.12 0.32 -4.99
N SER A 176 35.08 -0.59 -5.09
CA SER A 176 35.14 -1.63 -6.12
C SER A 176 34.25 -2.84 -5.83
N ALA A 177 33.56 -2.87 -4.69
CA ALA A 177 32.64 -3.95 -4.37
C ALA A 177 31.49 -4.02 -5.38
N ASP A 178 31.01 -5.24 -5.62
CA ASP A 178 29.88 -5.51 -6.51
C ASP A 178 28.61 -4.78 -6.04
N ILE A 179 27.75 -4.41 -6.98
CA ILE A 179 26.52 -3.63 -6.72
C ILE A 179 25.56 -4.35 -5.76
N THR A 180 25.69 -5.67 -5.64
CA THR A 180 24.97 -6.51 -4.66
C THR A 180 25.29 -6.16 -3.20
N ALA A 181 26.37 -5.42 -2.93
CA ALA A 181 26.69 -4.90 -1.59
C ALA A 181 25.70 -3.82 -1.13
N VAL A 182 24.94 -3.20 -2.05
CA VAL A 182 23.93 -2.20 -1.71
C VAL A 182 22.65 -2.88 -1.19
N PRO A 183 22.19 -2.54 0.03
CA PRO A 183 20.96 -3.11 0.59
C PRO A 183 19.74 -2.89 -0.32
N GLY A 184 19.06 -3.99 -0.64
CA GLY A 184 17.90 -3.99 -1.53
C GLY A 184 18.23 -4.23 -3.01
N VAL A 185 19.51 -4.32 -3.39
CA VAL A 185 19.93 -4.79 -4.71
C VAL A 185 20.13 -6.31 -4.68
N GLY A 186 19.08 -7.06 -5.03
CA GLY A 186 19.19 -8.51 -5.24
C GLY A 186 19.75 -8.85 -6.62
N ALA A 187 20.02 -10.14 -6.86
CA ALA A 187 20.61 -10.63 -8.13
C ALA A 187 19.85 -10.18 -9.40
N SER A 188 18.51 -10.13 -9.35
CA SER A 188 17.70 -9.64 -10.48
C SER A 188 17.87 -8.15 -10.74
N ILE A 189 17.97 -7.33 -9.68
CA ILE A 189 18.17 -5.89 -9.81
C ILE A 189 19.62 -5.60 -10.23
N ALA A 190 20.59 -6.34 -9.68
CA ALA A 190 21.99 -6.27 -10.07
C ALA A 190 22.17 -6.52 -11.58
N ALA A 191 21.56 -7.58 -12.12
CA ALA A 191 21.60 -7.85 -13.57
C ALA A 191 21.06 -6.68 -14.41
N ARG A 192 19.99 -6.00 -13.94
CA ARG A 192 19.43 -4.82 -14.63
C ARG A 192 20.33 -3.59 -14.52
N LEU A 193 21.00 -3.40 -13.39
CA LEU A 193 22.00 -2.35 -13.19
C LEU A 193 23.24 -2.62 -14.06
N HIS A 194 23.65 -3.88 -14.22
CA HIS A 194 24.73 -4.26 -15.11
C HIS A 194 24.44 -3.91 -16.57
N ASN A 195 23.17 -4.00 -17.00
CA ASN A 195 22.73 -3.55 -18.32
C ASN A 195 22.84 -2.02 -18.51
N LEU A 196 22.80 -1.24 -17.42
CA LEU A 196 23.09 0.20 -17.41
C LEU A 196 24.60 0.50 -17.35
N GLY A 197 25.46 -0.52 -17.31
CA GLY A 197 26.90 -0.39 -17.12
C GLY A 197 27.32 -0.22 -15.66
N ILE A 198 26.39 -0.31 -14.70
CA ILE A 198 26.64 -0.14 -13.27
C ILE A 198 26.96 -1.50 -12.66
N ARG A 199 28.24 -1.82 -12.43
CA ARG A 199 28.67 -3.11 -11.86
C ARG A 199 29.17 -2.99 -10.42
N SER A 200 29.73 -1.85 -10.07
CA SER A 200 30.29 -1.59 -8.74
C SER A 200 29.56 -0.47 -8.01
N VAL A 201 29.79 -0.39 -6.69
CA VAL A 201 29.32 0.73 -5.85
C VAL A 201 29.86 2.08 -6.39
N ARG A 202 31.11 2.09 -6.87
CA ARG A 202 31.72 3.25 -7.55
C ARG A 202 30.92 3.66 -8.78
N ASP A 203 30.56 2.71 -9.64
CA ASP A 203 29.81 3.03 -10.87
C ASP A 203 28.47 3.67 -10.56
N LEU A 204 27.79 3.21 -9.50
CA LEU A 204 26.51 3.80 -9.05
C LEU A 204 26.71 5.22 -8.51
N LEU A 205 27.81 5.48 -7.81
CA LEU A 205 28.13 6.79 -7.24
C LEU A 205 28.44 7.84 -8.32
N PHE A 206 29.05 7.41 -9.43
CA PHE A 206 29.33 8.23 -10.61
C PHE A 206 28.22 8.16 -11.68
N TYR A 207 27.10 7.49 -11.40
CA TYR A 207 25.97 7.45 -12.29
C TYR A 207 25.11 8.70 -12.09
N PHE A 208 25.39 9.75 -12.84
CA PHE A 208 24.70 11.03 -12.70
C PHE A 208 23.32 11.02 -13.37
N PRO A 209 22.35 11.78 -12.82
CA PRO A 209 21.04 11.96 -13.44
C PRO A 209 21.18 12.74 -14.75
N ARG A 210 20.30 12.44 -15.72
CA ARG A 210 20.24 13.13 -17.02
C ARG A 210 19.66 14.53 -16.88
N GLU A 211 18.62 14.67 -16.07
CA GLU A 211 17.95 15.94 -15.80
C GLU A 211 17.51 15.99 -14.33
N HIS A 212 17.26 17.20 -13.83
CA HIS A 212 16.64 17.41 -12.52
C HIS A 212 15.28 18.08 -12.73
N ARG A 213 14.22 17.49 -12.20
CA ARG A 213 12.89 18.12 -12.16
C ARG A 213 12.84 19.06 -10.98
N ASP A 214 12.63 20.33 -11.27
CA ASP A 214 12.54 21.38 -10.26
C ASP A 214 11.09 21.50 -9.75
N TYR A 215 10.87 21.08 -8.50
CA TYR A 215 9.63 21.28 -7.77
C TYR A 215 9.76 22.39 -6.71
N SER A 216 10.78 23.25 -6.79
CA SER A 216 10.97 24.41 -5.90
C SER A 216 9.83 25.41 -5.90
N LYS A 217 9.17 25.53 -7.06
CA LYS A 217 8.18 26.57 -7.36
C LYS A 217 6.75 26.07 -7.14
N LEU A 218 6.58 25.02 -6.34
CA LEU A 218 5.25 24.54 -5.98
C LEU A 218 4.59 25.54 -5.03
N GLU A 219 3.51 26.15 -5.50
CA GLU A 219 2.64 26.96 -4.67
C GLU A 219 1.63 26.07 -3.93
N LYS A 220 1.36 26.43 -2.67
CA LYS A 220 0.33 25.76 -1.87
C LYS A 220 -1.04 26.10 -2.42
N ILE A 221 -2.00 25.19 -2.30
CA ILE A 221 -3.36 25.40 -2.84
C ILE A 221 -4.00 26.72 -2.36
N ALA A 222 -3.79 27.10 -1.09
CA ALA A 222 -4.33 28.34 -0.55
C ALA A 222 -3.65 29.61 -1.11
N SER A 223 -2.36 29.55 -1.46
CA SER A 223 -1.58 30.71 -1.94
C SER A 223 -1.66 30.95 -3.44
N ILE A 224 -2.32 30.06 -4.21
CA ILE A 224 -2.37 30.17 -5.67
C ILE A 224 -3.03 31.49 -6.10
N PRO A 225 -2.31 32.36 -6.84
CA PRO A 225 -2.86 33.60 -7.40
C PRO A 225 -3.88 33.33 -8.51
N PHE A 226 -4.85 34.24 -8.68
CA PHE A 226 -5.82 34.16 -9.77
C PHE A 226 -5.20 34.64 -11.09
N ASN A 227 -5.60 34.01 -12.19
CA ASN A 227 -5.20 34.36 -13.56
C ASN A 227 -3.70 34.29 -13.88
N GLU A 228 -2.91 33.66 -13.01
CA GLU A 228 -1.48 33.43 -13.23
C GLU A 228 -1.19 31.95 -13.51
N LEU A 229 -0.13 31.68 -14.27
CA LEU A 229 0.34 30.32 -14.53
C LEU A 229 1.17 29.82 -13.34
N THR A 230 0.62 28.88 -12.59
CA THR A 230 1.22 28.37 -11.37
C THR A 230 1.30 26.85 -11.40
N THR A 231 2.28 26.29 -10.70
CA THR A 231 2.38 24.84 -10.47
C THR A 231 2.04 24.53 -9.02
N THR A 232 1.16 23.57 -8.79
CA THR A 232 0.79 23.10 -7.45
C THR A 232 0.77 21.58 -7.39
N MET A 233 0.85 21.03 -6.19
CA MET A 233 0.81 19.61 -5.94
C MET A 233 -0.27 19.28 -4.91
N GLY A 234 -0.99 18.19 -5.12
CA GLY A 234 -1.96 17.70 -4.14
C GLY A 234 -2.33 16.23 -4.35
N LEU A 235 -2.89 15.62 -3.30
CA LEU A 235 -3.41 14.27 -3.31
C LEU A 235 -4.75 14.21 -4.06
N ILE A 236 -4.90 13.27 -5.00
CA ILE A 236 -6.15 13.06 -5.74
C ILE A 236 -7.19 12.36 -4.84
N TRP A 237 -8.30 13.05 -4.55
CA TRP A 237 -9.42 12.49 -3.77
C TRP A 237 -10.51 11.85 -4.62
N GLU A 238 -10.92 12.55 -5.67
CA GLU A 238 -12.05 12.16 -6.50
C GLU A 238 -11.77 12.59 -7.94
N VAL A 239 -12.20 11.78 -8.91
CA VAL A 239 -12.11 12.08 -10.34
C VAL A 239 -13.44 11.80 -11.00
N LYS A 240 -14.00 12.81 -11.66
CA LYS A 240 -15.26 12.74 -12.38
C LYS A 240 -15.12 13.34 -13.77
N ASN A 241 -15.98 12.92 -14.68
CA ASN A 241 -16.12 13.54 -15.99
C ASN A 241 -17.51 14.17 -16.07
N VAL A 242 -17.56 15.43 -16.49
CA VAL A 242 -18.80 16.21 -16.57
C VAL A 242 -18.98 16.66 -18.02
N PRO A 243 -20.10 16.30 -18.67
CA PRO A 243 -20.44 16.87 -19.97
C PRO A 243 -20.80 18.34 -19.80
N THR A 244 -20.28 19.20 -20.68
CA THR A 244 -20.63 20.62 -20.75
C THR A 244 -21.83 20.79 -21.67
N SER A 245 -22.66 21.81 -21.41
CA SER A 245 -23.81 22.17 -22.26
C SER A 245 -23.46 22.38 -23.75
N SER A 246 -22.20 22.70 -24.08
CA SER A 246 -21.71 22.85 -25.45
C SER A 246 -21.29 21.52 -26.13
N GLY A 247 -21.63 20.35 -25.55
CA GLY A 247 -21.22 19.02 -26.05
C GLY A 247 -19.75 18.65 -25.79
N ARG A 248 -18.96 19.51 -25.15
CA ARG A 248 -17.56 19.24 -24.77
C ARG A 248 -17.47 18.56 -23.41
N THR A 249 -16.49 17.68 -23.21
CA THR A 249 -16.28 17.00 -21.93
C THR A 249 -15.28 17.74 -21.05
N ARG A 250 -15.51 17.73 -19.73
CA ARG A 250 -14.59 18.25 -18.72
C ARG A 250 -14.25 17.14 -17.75
N THR A 251 -12.99 16.73 -17.73
CA THR A 251 -12.48 15.85 -16.66
C THR A 251 -12.14 16.74 -15.48
N ILE A 252 -12.70 16.47 -14.30
CA ILE A 252 -12.49 17.24 -13.08
C ILE A 252 -11.93 16.28 -12.03
N ALA A 253 -10.80 16.64 -11.43
CA ALA A 253 -10.29 15.96 -10.24
C ALA A 253 -10.27 16.93 -9.05
N THR A 254 -10.61 16.41 -7.87
CA THR A 254 -10.47 17.13 -6.62
C THR A 254 -9.12 16.75 -6.01
N ILE A 255 -8.19 17.71 -5.93
CA ILE A 255 -6.93 17.53 -5.23
C ILE A 255 -6.97 18.21 -3.85
N SER A 256 -6.25 17.68 -2.87
CA SER A 256 -6.02 18.39 -1.62
C SER A 256 -4.56 18.40 -1.21
N ASP A 257 -4.24 19.40 -0.42
CA ASP A 257 -2.97 19.59 0.24
C ASP A 257 -3.25 19.97 1.71
N GLU A 258 -2.21 20.15 2.52
CA GLU A 258 -2.29 20.63 3.91
C GLU A 258 -3.05 21.95 4.06
N THR A 259 -3.10 22.77 3.01
CA THR A 259 -3.75 24.09 3.03
C THR A 259 -5.20 24.11 2.56
N GLY A 260 -5.70 23.06 1.92
CA GLY A 260 -7.08 23.03 1.41
C GLY A 260 -7.33 22.09 0.24
N LYS A 261 -8.47 22.30 -0.42
CA LYS A 261 -8.93 21.50 -1.57
C LYS A 261 -9.07 22.39 -2.81
N LEU A 262 -8.75 21.85 -3.97
CA LEU A 262 -8.84 22.52 -5.26
C LEU A 262 -9.43 21.59 -6.31
N ASN A 263 -10.36 22.11 -7.11
CA ASN A 263 -10.87 21.41 -8.29
C ASN A 263 -9.99 21.75 -9.49
N VAL A 264 -9.34 20.73 -10.06
CA VAL A 264 -8.52 20.84 -11.26
C VAL A 264 -9.30 20.29 -12.45
N THR A 265 -9.36 21.07 -13.53
CA THR A 265 -10.21 20.78 -14.70
C THR A 265 -9.35 20.67 -15.96
N TRP A 266 -9.56 19.59 -16.72
CA TRP A 266 -9.05 19.39 -18.07
C TRP A 266 -10.19 19.48 -19.08
N PHE A 267 -10.05 20.35 -20.07
CA PHE A 267 -11.04 20.53 -21.13
C PHE A 267 -10.78 19.57 -22.28
N ASN A 268 -11.82 18.87 -22.73
CA ASN A 268 -11.81 17.98 -23.89
C ASN A 268 -10.77 16.83 -23.79
N GLN A 269 -10.48 16.35 -22.58
CA GLN A 269 -9.53 15.26 -22.33
C GLN A 269 -10.18 14.12 -21.53
N PRO A 270 -11.13 13.36 -22.12
CA PRO A 270 -11.83 12.28 -21.44
C PRO A 270 -10.94 11.06 -21.16
N TYR A 271 -9.85 10.87 -21.91
CA TYR A 271 -8.92 9.75 -21.73
C TYR A 271 -8.23 9.77 -20.36
N LEU A 272 -8.02 10.97 -19.79
CA LEU A 272 -7.40 11.15 -18.48
C LEU A 272 -8.24 10.58 -17.33
N LEU A 273 -9.55 10.38 -17.52
CA LEU A 273 -10.42 9.84 -16.48
C LEU A 273 -9.92 8.49 -15.97
N LYS A 274 -9.54 7.58 -16.88
CA LYS A 274 -9.07 6.22 -16.51
C LYS A 274 -7.73 6.29 -15.78
N GLN A 275 -6.81 7.11 -16.28
CA GLN A 275 -5.48 7.29 -15.70
C GLN A 275 -5.54 7.92 -14.31
N LEU A 276 -6.29 9.01 -14.13
CA LEU A 276 -6.43 9.70 -12.86
C LEU A 276 -7.23 8.87 -11.83
N LYS A 277 -8.22 8.07 -12.28
CA LYS A 277 -8.90 7.11 -11.40
C LYS A 277 -7.95 6.00 -10.91
N ALA A 278 -7.11 5.47 -11.80
CA ALA A 278 -6.11 4.48 -11.41
C ALA A 278 -5.08 5.08 -10.42
N ALA A 279 -4.80 6.38 -10.54
CA ALA A 279 -3.92 7.12 -9.65
C ALA A 279 -4.64 7.75 -8.43
N GLN A 280 -5.89 7.41 -8.14
CA GLN A 280 -6.60 7.96 -6.98
C GLN A 280 -5.85 7.62 -5.68
N GLY A 281 -5.70 8.60 -4.77
CA GLY A 281 -4.83 8.49 -3.61
C GLY A 281 -3.33 8.67 -3.91
N SER A 282 -2.95 9.05 -5.13
CA SER A 282 -1.60 9.50 -5.47
C SER A 282 -1.50 11.02 -5.41
N TYR A 283 -0.27 11.52 -5.30
CA TYR A 283 0.01 12.93 -5.56
C TYR A 283 -0.08 13.22 -7.05
N LEU A 284 -0.53 14.42 -7.38
CA LEU A 284 -0.61 14.97 -8.72
C LEU A 284 0.02 16.36 -8.71
N VAL A 285 0.98 16.57 -9.60
CA VAL A 285 1.53 17.89 -9.88
C VAL A 285 0.78 18.46 -11.08
N VAL A 286 0.18 19.62 -10.93
CA VAL A 286 -0.54 20.31 -12.00
C VAL A 286 0.04 21.68 -12.23
N THR A 287 0.22 22.04 -13.50
CA THR A 287 0.57 23.38 -13.93
C THR A 287 -0.59 23.96 -14.70
N GLY A 288 -1.06 25.13 -14.31
CA GLY A 288 -2.30 25.68 -14.83
C GLY A 288 -2.61 27.07 -14.29
N VAL A 289 -3.82 27.52 -14.58
CA VAL A 289 -4.29 28.85 -14.21
C VAL A 289 -5.52 28.72 -13.33
N LYS A 290 -5.50 29.36 -12.16
CA LYS A 290 -6.68 29.47 -11.28
C LYS A 290 -7.62 30.52 -11.84
N GLN A 291 -8.82 30.09 -12.23
CA GLN A 291 -9.82 30.93 -12.85
C GLN A 291 -11.16 30.80 -12.11
N ARG A 292 -11.98 31.83 -12.25
CA ARG A 292 -13.35 31.82 -11.72
C ARG A 292 -14.31 31.51 -12.85
N PHE A 293 -15.01 30.38 -12.75
CA PHE A 293 -16.03 29.98 -13.70
C PHE A 293 -17.41 30.09 -13.03
N GLY A 294 -18.07 31.24 -13.23
CA GLY A 294 -19.30 31.59 -12.51
C GLY A 294 -19.06 31.72 -11.00
N ASN A 295 -19.82 30.95 -10.20
CA ASN A 295 -19.67 30.91 -8.74
C ASN A 295 -18.60 29.91 -8.24
N LYS A 296 -17.91 29.19 -9.13
CA LYS A 296 -16.92 28.17 -8.74
C LYS A 296 -15.51 28.62 -9.08
N ILE A 297 -14.57 28.29 -8.20
CA ILE A 297 -13.13 28.43 -8.45
C ILE A 297 -12.67 27.11 -9.08
N GLU A 298 -12.08 27.19 -10.26
CA GLU A 298 -11.54 26.04 -10.98
C GLU A 298 -10.09 26.33 -11.35
N PHE A 299 -9.27 25.28 -11.37
CA PHE A 299 -7.90 25.36 -11.83
C PHE A 299 -7.79 24.70 -13.19
N SER A 300 -7.63 25.50 -14.24
CA SER A 300 -7.51 25.00 -15.62
C SER A 300 -6.11 24.46 -15.84
N VAL A 301 -6.01 23.15 -16.03
CA VAL A 301 -4.73 22.46 -16.16
C VAL A 301 -4.21 22.59 -17.61
N ARG A 302 -2.97 23.05 -17.76
CA ARG A 302 -2.24 23.06 -19.03
C ARG A 302 -1.32 21.85 -19.17
N SER A 303 -0.63 21.50 -18.09
CA SER A 303 0.24 20.34 -18.01
C SER A 303 0.03 19.64 -16.67
N HIS A 304 0.12 18.32 -16.67
CA HIS A 304 0.01 17.53 -15.45
C HIS A 304 1.10 16.47 -15.44
N GLU A 305 1.55 16.13 -14.25
CA GLU A 305 2.52 15.09 -14.01
C GLU A 305 2.06 14.28 -12.79
N LEU A 306 2.11 12.96 -12.93
CA LEU A 306 1.84 12.02 -11.85
C LEU A 306 3.19 11.62 -11.24
N PRO A 307 3.64 12.27 -10.16
CA PRO A 307 4.81 11.82 -9.45
C PRO A 307 4.58 10.40 -8.92
N GLU A 308 5.64 9.60 -8.94
CA GLU A 308 5.59 8.24 -8.47
C GLU A 308 5.24 8.18 -6.97
N GLN A 309 4.27 7.36 -6.59
CA GLN A 309 3.71 7.32 -5.24
C GLN A 309 4.77 7.03 -4.16
N GLY A 310 4.74 7.87 -3.12
CA GLY A 310 5.25 7.52 -1.79
C GLY A 310 6.69 7.93 -1.51
N ASP A 311 7.03 9.19 -1.73
CA ASP A 311 8.17 9.80 -1.04
C ASP A 311 7.97 11.31 -0.91
N LEU A 312 7.53 11.75 0.26
CA LEU A 312 7.78 13.11 0.77
C LEU A 312 9.30 13.45 0.72
N VAL A 313 10.15 12.42 0.61
CA VAL A 313 11.62 12.49 0.51
C VAL A 313 12.10 12.74 -0.93
N ASN A 314 11.34 12.33 -1.95
CA ASN A 314 11.65 12.49 -3.37
C ASN A 314 10.87 13.64 -4.02
N THR A 315 10.12 14.39 -3.23
CA THR A 315 9.65 15.75 -3.56
C THR A 315 10.58 16.78 -2.92
N GLY A 316 11.86 16.43 -2.84
CA GLY A 316 12.90 17.43 -2.68
C GLY A 316 12.74 18.50 -3.76
N ARG A 317 13.13 19.71 -3.42
CA ARG A 317 13.16 20.89 -4.28
C ARG A 317 13.63 20.60 -5.72
N LEU A 318 14.58 19.68 -5.88
CA LEU A 318 15.08 19.15 -7.14
C LEU A 318 15.05 17.61 -7.12
N VAL A 319 14.47 16.99 -8.15
CA VAL A 319 14.28 15.54 -8.24
C VAL A 319 15.09 14.97 -9.41
N PRO A 320 16.08 14.11 -9.16
CA PRO A 320 16.92 13.56 -10.22
C PRO A 320 16.14 12.58 -11.10
N VAL A 321 16.32 12.69 -12.41
CA VAL A 321 15.78 11.77 -13.42
C VAL A 321 16.94 11.02 -14.06
N TYR A 322 16.93 9.70 -13.87
CA TYR A 322 17.94 8.79 -14.38
C TYR A 322 17.47 8.11 -15.67
N SER A 323 18.41 7.61 -16.47
CA SER A 323 18.06 6.74 -17.59
C SER A 323 17.69 5.36 -17.03
N LEU A 324 16.54 4.83 -17.42
CA LEU A 324 16.03 3.56 -16.88
C LEU A 324 16.14 2.46 -17.93
N THR A 325 16.45 1.25 -17.46
CA THR A 325 16.32 0.00 -18.22
C THR A 325 14.98 -0.66 -17.92
N GLU A 326 14.52 -1.52 -18.84
CA GLU A 326 13.24 -2.23 -18.69
C GLU A 326 13.16 -2.97 -17.34
N GLY A 327 12.07 -2.70 -16.61
CA GLY A 327 11.79 -3.26 -15.29
C GLY A 327 12.70 -2.79 -14.14
N LEU A 328 13.47 -1.71 -14.32
CA LEU A 328 14.06 -0.95 -13.22
C LEU A 328 13.21 0.30 -12.95
N HIS A 329 12.70 0.42 -11.71
CA HIS A 329 11.92 1.58 -11.32
C HIS A 329 12.82 2.78 -10.94
N ALA A 330 12.44 4.00 -11.35
CA ALA A 330 13.14 5.23 -11.01
C ALA A 330 13.34 5.41 -9.49
N LYS A 331 12.29 5.14 -8.71
CA LYS A 331 12.33 5.15 -7.24
C LYS A 331 13.38 4.22 -6.65
N SER A 332 13.48 2.99 -7.15
CA SER A 332 14.47 2.03 -6.66
C SER A 332 15.88 2.55 -6.93
N LEU A 333 16.14 3.05 -8.15
CA LEU A 333 17.44 3.60 -8.51
C LEU A 333 17.80 4.85 -7.69
N ARG A 334 16.85 5.77 -7.48
CA ARG A 334 17.02 6.94 -6.60
C ARG A 334 17.35 6.52 -5.18
N ARG A 335 16.65 5.51 -4.64
CA ARG A 335 16.88 4.99 -3.30
C ARG A 335 18.27 4.39 -3.15
N PHE A 336 18.71 3.58 -4.12
CA PHE A 336 20.06 3.01 -4.11
C PHE A 336 21.14 4.08 -4.23
N THR A 337 20.94 5.06 -5.12
CA THR A 337 21.89 6.16 -5.31
C THR A 337 21.99 7.01 -4.05
N LYS A 338 20.85 7.40 -3.45
CA LYS A 338 20.81 8.15 -2.19
C LYS A 338 21.57 7.41 -1.09
N TRP A 339 21.25 6.13 -0.87
CA TRP A 339 21.93 5.33 0.15
C TRP A 339 23.44 5.25 -0.08
N THR A 340 23.85 5.11 -1.34
CA THR A 340 25.27 5.02 -1.74
C THR A 340 25.98 6.35 -1.51
N VAL A 341 25.38 7.47 -1.91
CA VAL A 341 25.89 8.83 -1.67
C VAL A 341 26.01 9.10 -0.17
N ASP A 342 24.94 8.88 0.60
CA ASP A 342 24.91 9.15 2.04
C ASP A 342 26.03 8.41 2.80
N ARG A 343 26.45 7.23 2.33
CA ARG A 343 27.43 6.38 3.00
C ARG A 343 28.85 6.50 2.45
N TYR A 344 29.01 6.58 1.13
CA TYR A 344 30.32 6.48 0.47
C TYR A 344 30.82 7.80 -0.12
N ALA A 345 29.99 8.85 -0.25
CA ALA A 345 30.43 10.12 -0.82
C ALA A 345 31.59 10.76 -0.05
N ALA A 346 31.59 10.65 1.28
CA ALA A 346 32.66 11.16 2.14
C ALA A 346 33.97 10.35 2.04
N MET A 347 33.92 9.11 1.51
CA MET A 347 35.09 8.25 1.36
C MET A 347 35.79 8.44 0.01
N ILE A 348 35.21 9.19 -0.93
CA ILE A 348 35.88 9.47 -2.20
C ILE A 348 37.09 10.36 -1.89
N PRO A 349 38.33 9.91 -2.15
CA PRO A 349 39.48 10.81 -2.04
C PRO A 349 39.28 11.95 -3.02
N TYR A 350 39.36 13.20 -2.54
CA TYR A 350 39.40 14.37 -3.40
C TYR A 350 40.63 14.26 -4.29
N ALA A 351 40.44 13.79 -5.52
CA ALA A 351 41.45 13.94 -6.56
C ALA A 351 41.43 15.41 -6.98
N LEU A 352 42.13 16.26 -6.23
CA LEU A 352 42.65 17.51 -6.76
C LEU A 352 43.68 17.13 -7.82
N ALA A 353 43.28 17.21 -9.08
CA ALA A 353 44.17 17.23 -10.23
C ALA A 353 44.10 18.61 -10.87
#